data_AF-A0AAD6ZI79-F1
#
_entry.id   AF-A0AAD6ZI79-F1
#
_cell.length_a   1.000
_cell.length_b   1.000
_cell.length_c   1.000
_cell.angle_alpha   90.00
_cell.angle_beta   90.00
_cell.angle_gamma   90.00
#
_symmetry.space_group_name_H-M   'P 1'
#
loop_
_entity.id
_entity.type
_entity.pdbx_description
1 polymer ?
#
loop_
_entity_poly.entity_id
_entity_poly.type
_entity_poly.pdbx_seq_one_letter_code
_entity_poly.pdbx_strand_id
1 'polypeptide(L)'
;MVWVSNYASVPIVVSVTNNSGGDDGNFTIDPKGNETWGLNHWGRESEETITITWDGGKNTSFTIQAEDRVLVWDDAYGVDTNVVTFN
;
A
#
# COMPACT_ATOMS: atom_id res chain seq x y z
N MET A 1 -4.82 -5.93 8.39
CA MET A 1 -4.73 -6.17 6.93
C MET A 1 -4.53 -4.84 6.22
N VAL A 2 -3.83 -4.78 5.10
CA VAL A 2 -3.63 -3.52 4.36
C VAL A 2 -4.14 -3.67 2.94
N TRP A 3 -4.80 -2.63 2.44
CA TRP A 3 -5.28 -2.55 1.07
C TRP A 3 -4.61 -1.41 0.33
N VAL A 4 -4.25 -1.63 -0.94
CA VAL A 4 -3.73 -0.56 -1.81
C VAL A 4 -4.57 -0.44 -3.08
N SER A 5 -5.28 0.67 -3.23
CA SER A 5 -6.03 0.99 -4.45
C SER A 5 -5.16 1.81 -5.41
N ASN A 6 -4.91 1.30 -6.61
CA ASN A 6 -4.23 2.04 -7.68
C ASN A 6 -5.22 2.76 -8.60
N TYR A 7 -5.36 4.07 -8.42
CA TYR A 7 -6.08 4.99 -9.31
C TYR A 7 -5.17 5.70 -10.32
N ALA A 8 -3.85 5.45 -10.28
CA ALA A 8 -2.93 5.94 -11.29
C ALA A 8 -3.26 5.33 -12.66
N SER A 9 -2.81 6.01 -13.72
CA SER A 9 -2.96 5.60 -15.11
C SER A 9 -2.05 4.42 -15.51
N VAL A 10 -1.05 4.12 -14.68
CA VAL A 10 -0.01 3.10 -14.91
C VAL A 10 0.13 2.15 -13.72
N PRO A 11 0.69 0.94 -13.91
CA PRO A 11 1.01 0.06 -12.81
C PRO A 11 1.98 0.70 -11.82
N ILE A 12 1.83 0.37 -10.55
CA ILE A 12 2.76 0.74 -9.48
C ILE A 12 3.40 -0.51 -8.89
N VAL A 13 4.59 -0.37 -8.33
CA VAL A 13 5.21 -1.41 -7.51
C VAL A 13 5.20 -0.96 -6.06
N VAL A 14 4.60 -1.77 -5.19
CA VAL A 14 4.66 -1.57 -3.75
C VAL A 14 5.65 -2.55 -3.16
N SER A 15 6.72 -2.01 -2.60
CA SER A 15 7.71 -2.76 -1.84
C SER A 15 7.39 -2.70 -0.35
N VAL A 16 7.48 -3.85 0.28
CA VAL A 16 7.17 -4.06 1.69
C VAL A 16 8.42 -4.52 2.42
N THR A 17 8.84 -3.76 3.42
CA THR A 17 9.86 -4.22 4.38
C THR A 17 9.15 -4.67 5.66
N ASN A 18 9.09 -5.99 5.86
CA ASN A 18 8.51 -6.57 7.07
C ASN A 18 9.49 -6.43 8.24
N ASN A 19 9.04 -5.78 9.31
CA ASN A 19 9.83 -5.55 10.51
C ASN A 19 9.24 -6.23 11.76
N SER A 20 8.04 -6.78 11.68
CA SER A 20 7.28 -7.17 12.87
C SER A 20 6.30 -8.33 12.71
N GLY A 21 6.08 -8.83 11.49
CA GLY A 21 5.17 -9.93 11.19
C GLY A 21 4.15 -9.58 10.10
N GLY A 22 3.90 -10.53 9.19
CA GLY A 22 3.03 -10.35 8.03
C GLY A 22 3.70 -10.74 6.71
N ASP A 23 3.17 -10.24 5.59
CA ASP A 23 3.73 -10.52 4.26
C ASP A 23 4.84 -9.52 3.91
N ASP A 24 5.91 -10.00 3.27
CA ASP A 24 7.00 -9.21 2.71
C ASP A 24 7.13 -9.38 1.19
N GLY A 25 7.77 -8.42 0.52
CA GLY A 25 8.09 -8.52 -0.90
C GLY A 25 7.64 -7.33 -1.74
N ASN A 26 7.55 -7.57 -3.05
CA ASN A 26 7.21 -6.56 -4.06
C ASN A 26 5.92 -6.96 -4.77
N PHE A 27 4.97 -6.04 -4.83
CA PHE A 27 3.65 -6.26 -5.40
C PHE A 27 3.40 -5.27 -6.53
N THR A 28 3.21 -5.77 -7.75
CA THR A 28 2.79 -4.94 -8.88
C THR A 28 1.27 -4.82 -8.87
N ILE A 29 0.78 -3.58 -8.83
CA ILE A 29 -0.65 -3.28 -8.76
C ILE A 29 -1.05 -2.53 -10.02
N ASP A 30 -1.84 -3.18 -10.87
CA ASP A 30 -2.34 -2.59 -12.12
C ASP A 30 -3.39 -1.49 -11.87
N PRO A 31 -3.53 -0.52 -12.80
CA PRO A 31 -4.56 0.52 -12.75
C PRO A 31 -5.97 -0.05 -12.63
N LYS A 32 -6.81 0.59 -11.81
CA LYS A 32 -8.27 0.35 -11.75
C LYS A 32 -8.68 -1.11 -11.53
N GLY A 33 -7.80 -1.93 -10.94
CA GLY A 33 -8.14 -3.26 -10.48
C GLY A 33 -9.08 -3.20 -9.27
N ASN A 34 -10.07 -4.10 -9.22
CA ASN A 34 -10.77 -4.34 -7.97
C ASN A 34 -9.78 -4.86 -6.92
N GLU A 35 -9.94 -4.38 -5.69
CA GLU A 35 -9.25 -4.89 -4.52
C GLU A 35 -9.40 -6.43 -4.42
N THR A 36 -8.30 -7.16 -4.63
CA THR A 36 -8.22 -8.62 -4.66
C THR A 36 -7.06 -9.14 -3.80
N TRP A 37 -7.35 -10.19 -3.02
CA TRP A 37 -6.40 -10.85 -2.14
C TRP A 37 -5.16 -11.35 -2.91
N GLY A 38 -3.94 -11.02 -2.43
CA GLY A 38 -2.67 -11.44 -3.05
C GLY A 38 -2.18 -10.57 -4.21
N LEU A 39 -2.96 -9.56 -4.64
CA LEU A 39 -2.53 -8.60 -5.66
C LEU A 39 -2.27 -7.22 -5.05
N ASN A 40 -3.24 -6.73 -4.27
CA ASN A 40 -3.16 -5.40 -3.66
C ASN A 40 -3.63 -5.42 -2.19
N HIS A 41 -3.43 -6.57 -1.57
CA HIS A 41 -3.80 -6.85 -0.20
C HIS A 41 -2.83 -7.83 0.44
N TRP A 42 -2.42 -7.52 1.67
CA TRP A 42 -1.54 -8.36 2.46
C TRP A 42 -1.76 -8.22 3.98
N GLY A 43 -1.33 -9.23 4.72
CA GLY A 43 -1.33 -9.26 6.18
C GLY A 43 -0.24 -8.37 6.77
N ARG A 44 -0.58 -7.68 7.87
CA ARG A 44 0.35 -6.91 8.72
C ARG A 44 -0.06 -7.04 10.17
N GLU A 45 0.91 -7.19 11.06
CA GLU A 45 0.69 -7.30 12.50
C GLU A 45 1.07 -6.03 13.27
N SER A 46 1.94 -5.17 12.73
CA SER A 46 2.23 -3.86 13.32
C SER A 46 2.59 -2.80 12.26
N GLU A 47 3.01 -1.64 12.74
CA GLU A 47 3.61 -0.59 11.92
C GLU A 47 4.78 -1.11 11.08
N GLU A 48 4.76 -0.81 9.78
CA GLU A 48 5.80 -1.19 8.83
C GLU A 48 5.98 -0.14 7.73
N THR A 49 7.15 -0.13 7.11
CA THR A 49 7.47 0.80 6.01
C THR A 49 7.12 0.17 4.67
N ILE A 50 6.41 0.92 3.84
CA ILE A 50 6.23 0.59 2.42
C ILE A 50 6.88 1.64 1.53
N THR A 51 7.23 1.21 0.32
CA THR A 51 7.70 2.10 -0.74
C THR A 51 6.84 1.91 -1.97
N ILE A 52 6.23 2.99 -2.47
CA ILE A 52 5.54 2.99 -3.75
C ILE A 52 6.51 3.48 -4.81
N THR A 53 6.59 2.75 -5.93
CA THR A 53 7.32 3.14 -7.13
C THR A 53 6.36 3.27 -8.30
N TRP A 54 6.31 4.46 -8.90
CA TRP A 54 5.57 4.73 -10.12
C TRP A 54 6.42 4.42 -11.36
N ASP A 55 5.77 4.30 -12.51
CA ASP A 55 6.47 4.24 -13.78
C ASP A 55 7.41 5.44 -13.97
N GLY A 56 8.59 5.20 -14.53
CA GLY A 56 9.68 6.19 -14.58
C GLY A 56 10.52 6.32 -13.30
N GLY A 57 10.29 5.49 -12.28
CA GLY A 57 11.20 5.31 -11.14
C GLY A 57 11.04 6.33 -10.01
N LYS A 58 10.02 7.20 -10.05
CA LYS A 58 9.65 8.03 -8.91
C LYS A 58 9.25 7.11 -7.76
N ASN A 59 9.79 7.34 -6.57
CA ASN A 59 9.46 6.57 -5.38
C ASN A 59 9.08 7.45 -4.19
N THR A 60 8.29 6.88 -3.28
CA THR A 60 7.99 7.48 -1.98
C THR A 60 7.91 6.38 -0.94
N SER A 61 8.39 6.64 0.27
CA SER A 61 8.36 5.70 1.38
C SER A 61 7.65 6.33 2.57
N PHE A 62 6.81 5.55 3.22
CA PHE A 62 6.06 5.97 4.40
C PHE A 62 5.67 4.76 5.24
N THR A 63 5.28 5.03 6.48
CA THR A 63 4.84 4.02 7.43
C THR A 63 3.33 3.81 7.33
N ILE A 64 2.92 2.57 7.49
CA ILE A 64 1.51 2.15 7.52
C ILE A 64 1.27 1.28 8.75
N GLN A 65 0.08 1.37 9.32
CA GLN A 65 -0.39 0.53 10.41
C GLN A 65 -1.16 -0.69 9.87
N ALA A 66 -1.43 -1.64 10.75
CA ALA A 66 -2.44 -2.65 10.46
C ALA A 66 -3.81 -1.97 10.25
N GLU A 67 -4.57 -2.45 9.26
CA GLU A 67 -5.90 -1.94 8.86
C GLU A 67 -5.91 -0.63 8.07
N ASP A 68 -4.75 -0.04 7.79
CA ASP A 68 -4.66 1.12 6.90
C ASP A 68 -5.01 0.76 5.45
N ARG A 69 -5.58 1.75 4.74
CA ARG A 69 -5.81 1.67 3.30
C ARG A 69 -5.03 2.76 2.58
N VAL A 70 -4.29 2.37 1.55
CA VAL A 70 -3.50 3.27 0.72
C VAL A 70 -4.23 3.51 -0.60
N LEU A 71 -4.32 4.77 -0.98
CA LEU A 71 -4.89 5.23 -2.25
C LEU A 71 -3.75 5.86 -3.06
N VAL A 72 -3.59 5.47 -4.31
CA VAL A 72 -2.47 5.95 -5.15
C VAL A 72 -3.00 6.57 -6.44
N TRP A 73 -2.52 7.76 -6.79
CA TRP A 73 -2.80 8.46 -8.04
C TRP A 73 -1.49 8.71 -8.79
N ASP A 74 -1.54 9.30 -9.99
CA ASP A 74 -0.36 9.48 -10.85
C ASP A 74 0.79 10.26 -10.17
N ASP A 75 0.46 11.21 -9.29
CA ASP A 75 1.43 12.09 -8.66
C ASP A 75 1.32 12.18 -7.13
N ALA A 76 0.34 11.49 -6.55
CA ALA A 76 -0.01 11.58 -5.13
C ALA A 76 -0.35 10.22 -4.53
N TYR A 77 -0.34 10.16 -3.20
CA TYR A 77 -0.88 9.05 -2.43
C TYR A 77 -1.64 9.58 -1.21
N GLY A 78 -2.56 8.79 -0.69
CA GLY A 78 -3.27 9.02 0.55
C GLY A 78 -3.26 7.76 1.41
N VAL A 79 -3.20 7.95 2.72
CA VAL A 79 -3.37 6.87 3.70
C VAL A 79 -4.66 7.17 4.46
N ASP A 80 -5.66 6.32 4.24
CA ASP A 80 -6.88 6.30 5.03
C ASP A 80 -6.61 5.42 6.25
N THR A 81 -6.42 6.08 7.40
CA THR A 81 -6.08 5.40 8.64
C THR A 81 -7.37 4.95 9.32
N ASN A 82 -7.51 3.65 9.55
CA ASN A 82 -8.64 3.09 10.32
C ASN A 82 -8.44 3.29 11.83
N VAL A 83 -7.95 4.45 12.25
CA VAL A 83 -7.97 4.80 13.67
C VAL A 83 -9.41 5.11 14.05
N VAL A 84 -10.13 4.09 14.51
CA VAL A 84 -11.41 4.28 15.19
C VAL A 84 -11.10 4.87 16.57
N THR A 85 -11.07 6.20 16.66
CA THR A 85 -11.01 6.89 17.95
C THR A 85 -12.40 6.82 18.59
N PHE A 86 -12.59 5.90 19.53
CA PHE A 86 -13.72 6.00 20.46
C PHE A 86 -13.36 7.07 21.50
N ASN A 87 -14.12 8.17 21.51
CA ASN A 87 -14.11 9.15 22.61
C ASN A 87 -14.89 8.63 23.82
#